data_AF-A0A839P134-F1
#
_entry.id   AF-A0A839P134-F1
#
_cell.length_a   1.000
_cell.length_b   1.000
_cell.length_c   1.000
_cell.angle_alpha   90.00
_cell.angle_beta   90.00
_cell.angle_gamma   90.00
#
_symmetry.space_group_name_H-M   'P 1'
#
loop_
_entity.id
_entity.type
_entity.pdbx_description
1 polymer ?
#
loop_
_entity_poly.entity_id
_entity_poly.type
_entity_poly.pdbx_seq_one_letter_code
_entity_poly.pdbx_strand_id
1 'polypeptide(L)'
;MAKGTAWIDALALHRDGSLAFSAGRRVVARDAKGHESIFEAPSTARGLAFAPKGYRLVVAHYNGVSLWYPNLDAAPEVISWKGSHIDVSWSVNRPRFPGGRWVWVRRPRLAPRPEQSSAPQPRREARCRSVRAIGGC
;
A
#
# COMPACT_ATOMS: atom_id res chain seq x y z
N MET A 1 9.20 14.25 -13.04
CA MET A 1 9.91 13.15 -13.75
C MET A 1 11.04 12.61 -12.87
N ALA A 2 11.06 11.32 -12.58
CA ALA A 2 12.18 10.68 -11.88
C ALA A 2 13.48 10.96 -12.64
N LYS A 3 14.45 11.59 -11.97
CA LYS A 3 15.75 11.96 -12.54
C LYS A 3 16.42 10.66 -13.00
N GLY A 4 16.69 10.56 -14.31
CA GLY A 4 16.96 9.32 -15.04
C GLY A 4 17.99 8.41 -14.36
N THR A 5 17.60 7.14 -14.17
CA THR A 5 18.34 5.92 -13.73
C THR A 5 17.67 5.16 -12.58
N ALA A 6 16.70 5.77 -11.89
CA ALA A 6 16.02 5.10 -10.78
C ALA A 6 14.97 4.08 -11.28
N TRP A 7 15.08 2.83 -10.83
CA TRP A 7 14.10 1.79 -11.07
C TRP A 7 12.78 2.09 -10.35
N ILE A 8 11.66 1.73 -10.99
CA ILE A 8 10.33 1.83 -10.38
C ILE A 8 10.10 0.58 -9.54
N ASP A 9 9.96 0.75 -8.22
CA ASP A 9 9.73 -0.35 -7.29
C ASP A 9 8.25 -0.77 -7.24
N ALA A 10 7.34 0.21 -7.28
CA ALA A 10 5.91 -0.02 -7.26
C ALA A 10 5.18 1.00 -8.13
N LEU A 11 4.04 0.60 -8.68
CA LEU A 11 3.11 1.46 -9.38
C LEU A 11 1.68 1.18 -8.91
N ALA A 12 0.86 2.22 -8.88
CA ALA A 12 -0.56 2.13 -8.58
C ALA A 12 -1.32 3.00 -9.58
N LEU A 13 -2.50 2.53 -9.99
CA LEU A 13 -3.40 3.26 -10.88
C LEU A 13 -4.71 3.55 -10.12
N HIS A 14 -5.23 4.75 -10.31
CA HIS A 14 -6.54 5.16 -9.83
C HIS A 14 -7.57 5.04 -10.96
N ARG A 15 -8.85 4.90 -10.60
CA ARG A 15 -9.94 4.78 -11.58
C ARG A 15 -10.11 6.04 -12.43
N ASP A 16 -9.77 7.19 -11.88
CA ASP A 16 -9.93 8.49 -12.54
C ASP A 16 -8.83 8.80 -13.58
N GLY A 17 -7.88 7.87 -13.79
CA GLY A 17 -6.75 8.05 -14.71
C GLY A 17 -5.49 8.60 -14.05
N SER A 18 -5.55 8.90 -12.75
CA SER A 18 -4.39 9.26 -11.96
C SER A 18 -3.47 8.05 -11.70
N LEU A 19 -2.18 8.29 -11.54
CA LEU A 19 -1.17 7.25 -11.33
C LEU A 19 -0.23 7.63 -10.18
N ALA A 20 0.33 6.63 -9.51
CA ALA A 20 1.43 6.84 -8.57
C ALA A 20 2.51 5.78 -8.80
N PHE A 21 3.76 6.18 -8.64
CA PHE A 21 4.90 5.28 -8.73
C PHE A 21 5.95 5.62 -7.67
N SER A 22 6.69 4.62 -7.22
CA SER A 22 7.82 4.80 -6.31
C SER A 22 9.13 4.44 -7.00
N ALA A 23 10.18 5.17 -6.64
CA ALA A 23 11.55 4.87 -7.02
C ALA A 23 12.43 5.05 -5.78
N GLY A 24 12.82 3.95 -5.15
CA GLY A 24 13.50 3.96 -3.86
C GLY A 24 12.61 4.54 -2.76
N ARG A 25 13.05 5.64 -2.15
CA ARG A 25 12.29 6.36 -1.09
C ARG A 25 11.35 7.41 -1.66
N ARG A 26 11.49 7.77 -2.93
CA ARG A 26 10.69 8.80 -3.56
C ARG A 26 9.41 8.21 -4.10
N VAL A 27 8.27 8.79 -3.72
CA VAL A 27 6.95 8.45 -4.23
C VAL A 27 6.42 9.65 -5.01
N VAL A 28 5.97 9.40 -6.23
CA VAL A 28 5.43 10.42 -7.11
C VAL A 28 4.00 10.04 -7.44
N ALA A 29 3.07 10.95 -7.21
CA ALA A 29 1.68 10.80 -7.62
C ALA A 29 1.36 11.85 -8.68
N ARG A 30 0.78 11.42 -9.79
CA ARG A 30 0.27 12.25 -10.87
C ARG A 30 -1.24 12.16 -10.92
N ASP A 31 -1.90 13.29 -10.78
CA ASP A 31 -3.33 13.38 -10.99
C ASP A 31 -3.70 13.28 -12.49
N ALA A 32 -4.98 13.04 -12.80
CA ALA A 32 -5.51 13.00 -14.17
C ALA A 32 -5.30 14.33 -14.92
N LYS A 33 -5.21 15.45 -14.19
CA LYS A 33 -4.88 16.77 -14.72
C LYS A 33 -3.38 16.98 -14.99
N GLY A 34 -2.54 16.01 -14.65
CA GLY A 34 -1.09 16.07 -14.83
C GLY A 34 -0.32 16.73 -13.69
N HIS A 35 -0.99 17.11 -12.59
CA HIS A 35 -0.31 17.64 -11.41
C HIS A 35 0.50 16.53 -10.74
N GLU A 36 1.82 16.72 -10.64
CA GLU A 36 2.76 15.81 -10.00
C GLU A 36 3.06 16.26 -8.57
N SER A 37 2.64 15.47 -7.58
CA SER A 37 3.00 15.63 -6.17
C SER A 37 4.07 14.62 -5.80
N ILE A 38 5.01 15.04 -4.97
CA ILE A 38 6.16 14.24 -4.56
C ILE A 38 6.15 14.07 -3.06
N PHE A 39 6.37 12.84 -2.61
CA PHE A 39 6.51 12.47 -1.22
C PHE A 39 7.80 11.68 -1.01
N GLU A 40 8.59 12.06 -0.01
CA GLU A 40 9.78 11.31 0.39
C GLU A 40 9.42 10.42 1.58
N ALA A 41 9.39 9.11 1.34
CA ALA A 41 9.11 8.10 2.34
C ALA A 41 10.30 7.91 3.30
N PRO A 42 10.05 7.51 4.56
CA PRO A 42 11.11 7.27 5.54
C PRO A 42 12.04 6.11 5.14
N SER A 43 11.56 5.16 4.34
CA SER A 43 12.35 4.07 3.76
C SER A 43 11.78 3.66 2.41
N THR A 44 12.42 2.71 1.72
CA THR A 44 12.05 2.31 0.36
C THR A 44 10.58 1.91 0.28
N ALA A 45 9.84 2.58 -0.60
CA ALA A 45 8.43 2.38 -0.83
C ALA A 45 8.23 1.22 -1.82
N ARG A 46 7.81 0.06 -1.31
CA ARG A 46 7.70 -1.18 -2.10
C ARG A 46 6.27 -1.55 -2.50
N GLY A 47 5.28 -1.02 -1.80
CA GLY A 47 3.87 -1.22 -2.13
C GLY A 47 3.14 0.11 -2.20
N LEU A 48 2.32 0.29 -3.23
CA LEU A 48 1.48 1.46 -3.41
C LEU A 48 0.04 1.03 -3.69
N ALA A 49 -0.93 1.67 -3.03
CA ALA A 49 -2.33 1.43 -3.32
C ALA A 49 -3.19 2.66 -3.08
N PHE A 50 -4.02 3.00 -4.06
CA PHE A 50 -5.02 4.04 -3.92
C PHE A 50 -6.25 3.56 -3.16
N ALA A 51 -6.81 4.44 -2.34
CA ALA A 51 -8.07 4.20 -1.68
C ALA A 51 -9.20 4.12 -2.71
N PRO A 52 -10.17 3.20 -2.57
CA PRO A 52 -11.25 3.05 -3.56
C PRO A 52 -12.29 4.18 -3.56
N LYS A 53 -12.10 5.21 -2.73
CA LYS A 53 -12.98 6.37 -2.55
C LYS A 53 -12.03 7.48 -2.09
N GLY A 54 -12.01 8.56 -2.85
CA GLY A 54 -11.09 9.67 -2.65
C GLY A 54 -9.68 9.35 -3.13
N TYR A 55 -8.83 10.36 -3.03
CA TYR A 55 -7.49 10.35 -3.60
C TYR A 55 -6.42 10.16 -2.52
N ARG A 56 -6.58 9.10 -1.72
CA ARG A 56 -5.62 8.75 -0.65
C ARG A 56 -4.70 7.64 -1.15
N LEU A 57 -3.39 7.84 -1.03
CA LEU A 57 -2.38 6.84 -1.37
C LEU A 57 -1.84 6.20 -0.10
N VAL A 58 -1.77 4.88 -0.07
CA VAL A 58 -1.00 4.14 0.95
C VAL A 58 0.35 3.78 0.37
N VAL A 59 1.38 4.06 1.15
CA VAL A 59 2.77 3.72 0.85
C VAL A 59 3.27 2.71 1.88
N ALA A 60 3.55 1.49 1.44
CA ALA A 60 4.19 0.48 2.26
C ALA A 60 5.70 0.68 2.28
N HIS A 61 6.24 0.82 3.49
CA HIS A 61 7.65 1.01 3.71
C HIS A 61 8.09 0.16 4.92
N TYR A 62 9.39 0.16 5.22
CA TYR A 62 9.89 -0.55 6.38
C TYR A 62 9.30 0.04 7.66
N ASN A 63 8.94 -0.81 8.63
CA ASN A 63 8.35 -0.44 9.91
C ASN A 63 6.97 0.24 9.87
N GLY A 64 6.25 0.22 8.74
CA GLY A 64 4.86 0.66 8.73
C GLY A 64 4.31 0.98 7.35
N VAL A 65 3.23 1.74 7.35
CA VAL A 65 2.67 2.34 6.14
C VAL A 65 2.43 3.83 6.35
N SER A 66 2.66 4.62 5.31
CA SER A 66 2.31 6.04 5.28
C SER A 66 1.05 6.24 4.46
N LEU A 67 0.06 6.91 5.05
CA LEU A 67 -1.17 7.34 4.42
C LEU A 67 -1.02 8.79 3.99
N TRP A 68 -0.93 9.01 2.69
CA TRP A 68 -0.67 10.33 2.11
C TRP A 68 -1.80 10.77 1.18
N TYR A 69 -2.11 12.06 1.19
CA TYR A 69 -3.06 12.68 0.28
C TYR A 69 -2.28 13.57 -0.70
N PRO A 70 -2.11 13.20 -1.98
CA PRO A 70 -1.33 14.00 -2.91
C PRO A 70 -1.92 15.39 -3.21
N ASN A 71 -3.23 15.57 -2.97
CA ASN A 71 -3.95 16.83 -3.22
C ASN A 71 -3.96 17.78 -2.02
N LEU A 72 -3.58 17.29 -0.84
CA LEU A 72 -3.55 18.07 0.40
C LEU A 72 -2.09 18.18 0.82
N ASP A 73 -1.63 19.39 1.10
CA ASP A 73 -0.29 19.61 1.69
C ASP A 73 -0.27 19.26 3.19
N ALA A 74 -0.92 18.14 3.53
CA ALA A 74 -1.03 17.63 4.87
C ALA A 74 0.07 16.60 5.13
N ALA A 75 0.60 16.63 6.36
CA ALA A 75 1.57 15.64 6.80
C ALA A 75 0.98 14.21 6.64
N PRO A 76 1.73 13.29 6.01
CA PRO A 76 1.32 11.90 5.88
C PRO A 76 1.09 11.26 7.25
N GLU A 77 -0.02 10.55 7.39
CA GLU A 77 -0.32 9.81 8.62
C GLU A 77 0.46 8.49 8.58
N VAL A 78 1.42 8.33 9.48
CA VAL A 78 2.24 7.12 9.55
C VAL A 78 1.63 6.15 10.54
N ILE A 79 1.26 4.96 10.06
CA ILE A 79 0.88 3.85 10.93
C ILE A 79 2.09 2.94 11.05
N SER A 80 2.76 3.02 12.20
CA SER A 80 3.97 2.26 12.48
C SER A 80 3.64 0.87 13.05
N TRP A 81 4.31 -0.15 12.53
CA TRP A 81 4.34 -1.47 13.16
C TRP A 81 5.57 -2.25 12.69
N LYS A 82 6.14 -3.08 13.58
CA LYS A 82 7.38 -3.81 13.29
C LYS A 82 7.20 -4.83 12.17
N GLY A 83 8.07 -4.77 11.17
CA GLY A 83 8.14 -5.75 10.09
C GLY A 83 8.45 -5.15 8.71
N SER A 84 8.66 -6.05 7.75
CA SER A 84 8.84 -5.74 6.33
C SER A 84 7.49 -5.70 5.61
N HIS A 85 6.98 -4.50 5.35
CA HIS A 85 5.78 -4.30 4.55
C HIS A 85 6.17 -4.14 3.10
N ILE A 86 5.93 -5.20 2.33
CA ILE A 86 6.35 -5.27 0.92
C ILE A 86 5.21 -4.96 -0.03
N ASP A 87 3.96 -5.12 0.42
CA ASP A 87 2.79 -5.03 -0.43
C ASP A 87 1.57 -4.58 0.39
N VAL A 88 0.73 -3.76 -0.23
CA VAL A 88 -0.44 -3.14 0.40
C VAL A 88 -1.58 -3.05 -0.61
N SER A 89 -2.79 -3.29 -0.13
CA SER A 89 -3.99 -3.21 -0.92
C SER A 89 -5.15 -2.70 -0.07
N TRP A 90 -6.09 -1.98 -0.70
CA TRP A 90 -7.29 -1.54 -0.02
C TRP A 90 -8.39 -2.59 -0.13
N SER A 91 -9.10 -2.82 0.97
CA SER A 91 -10.36 -3.54 0.87
C SER A 91 -11.43 -2.59 0.33
N VAL A 92 -11.96 -2.90 -0.84
CA VAL A 92 -13.33 -2.50 -1.18
C VAL A 92 -14.25 -3.25 -0.21
N ASN A 93 -15.21 -2.53 0.36
CA ASN A 93 -16.07 -3.01 1.45
C ASN A 93 -16.51 -4.46 1.24
N ARG A 94 -16.10 -5.37 2.14
CA ARG A 94 -16.67 -6.72 2.21
C ARG A 94 -17.56 -6.79 3.44
N PRO A 95 -18.82 -7.27 3.31
CA PRO A 95 -19.74 -7.39 4.46
C PRO A 95 -19.26 -8.35 5.56
N ARG A 96 -18.14 -9.07 5.32
CA ARG A 96 -17.53 -10.02 6.26
C ARG A 96 -16.94 -9.35 7.52
N PHE A 97 -16.67 -8.05 7.50
CA PHE A 97 -16.04 -7.34 8.64
C PHE A 97 -16.91 -6.16 9.09
N PRO A 98 -17.64 -6.27 10.22
CA PRO A 98 -18.35 -5.13 10.78
C PRO A 98 -17.34 -4.08 11.26
N GLY A 99 -17.51 -2.81 10.84
CA GLY A 99 -16.86 -1.67 11.50
C GLY A 99 -15.71 -0.95 10.79
N GLY A 100 -15.69 -0.87 9.45
CA GLY A 100 -14.94 0.18 8.75
C GLY A 100 -14.16 -0.23 7.51
N ARG A 101 -13.41 0.73 6.95
CA ARG A 101 -12.55 0.58 5.77
C ARG A 101 -11.18 0.05 6.20
N TRP A 102 -10.75 -1.06 5.62
CA TRP A 102 -9.51 -1.75 6.00
C TRP A 102 -8.43 -1.62 4.94
N VAL A 103 -7.19 -1.42 5.38
CA VAL A 103 -5.99 -1.55 4.55
C VAL A 103 -5.38 -2.92 4.85
N TRP A 104 -5.20 -3.71 3.80
CA TRP A 104 -4.53 -5.00 3.84
C TRP A 104 -3.06 -4.81 3.53
N VAL A 105 -2.19 -5.17 4.47
CA VAL A 105 -0.75 -5.20 4.22
C VAL A 105 -0.33 -6.66 4.22
N ARG A 106 0.08 -7.15 3.04
CA ARG A 106 0.46 -8.55 2.88
C ARG A 106 1.83 -8.74 3.55
N ARG A 107 1.90 -9.62 4.54
CA ARG A 107 3.20 -10.18 4.97
C ARG A 107 3.70 -11.11 3.87
N PRO A 108 5.00 -11.09 3.52
CA PRO A 108 5.55 -12.11 2.65
C PRO A 108 5.28 -13.47 3.31
N ARG A 109 4.48 -14.30 2.64
CA ARG A 109 4.34 -15.69 3.03
C ARG A 109 5.67 -16.32 2.62
N LEU A 110 6.55 -16.62 3.58
CA LEU A 110 7.62 -17.57 3.32
C LEU A 110 6.89 -18.84 2.86
N ALA A 111 7.00 -19.20 1.58
CA ALA A 111 6.44 -20.47 1.14
C ALA A 111 7.14 -21.57 1.95
N PRO A 112 6.42 -22.53 2.55
CA PRO A 112 7.09 -23.72 3.04
C PRO A 112 7.80 -24.37 1.83
N ARG A 113 9.08 -24.71 1.99
CA ARG A 113 9.84 -25.47 0.99
C ARG A 113 9.02 -26.70 0.58
N PRO A 114 8.96 -27.05 -0.71
CA PRO A 114 8.24 -28.22 -1.15
C PRO A 114 9.06 -29.46 -0.77
N GLU A 115 8.84 -29.99 0.43
CA GLU A 115 9.19 -31.37 0.73
C GLU A 115 8.06 -32.00 1.57
N GLN A 116 7.34 -32.90 0.91
CA GLN A 116 6.56 -34.02 1.46
C GLN A 116 5.44 -33.70 2.46
N SER A 117 4.20 -33.54 1.98
CA SER A 117 3.02 -33.95 2.74
C SER A 117 1.79 -34.12 1.85
N SER A 118 1.33 -35.38 1.73
CA SER A 118 0.17 -35.87 0.97
C SER A 118 -1.18 -35.71 1.71
N ALA A 119 -1.33 -34.70 2.57
CA ALA A 119 -2.59 -34.42 3.26
C ALA A 119 -3.48 -33.41 2.47
N PRO A 120 -4.81 -33.60 2.41
CA PRO A 120 -5.71 -32.63 1.80
C PRO A 120 -5.65 -31.30 2.58
N GLN A 121 -5.16 -30.27 1.90
CA GLN A 121 -4.90 -28.96 2.48
C GLN A 121 -6.23 -28.23 2.75
N PRO A 122 -6.55 -27.81 4.00
CA PRO A 122 -7.66 -26.89 4.23
C PRO A 122 -7.40 -25.57 3.48
N ARG A 123 -8.44 -24.96 2.89
CA ARG A 123 -8.33 -23.74 2.07
C ARG A 123 -7.52 -22.67 2.82
N ARG A 124 -6.30 -22.44 2.34
CA ARG A 124 -5.23 -21.66 2.98
C ARG A 124 -5.57 -20.18 3.13
N GLU A 125 -6.07 -19.74 4.28
CA GLU A 125 -6.10 -18.32 4.64
C GLU A 125 -4.67 -17.78 4.79
N ALA A 126 -4.35 -16.71 4.04
CA ALA A 126 -3.19 -15.90 4.35
C ALA A 126 -3.41 -15.33 5.75
N ARG A 127 -2.44 -15.41 6.67
CA ARG A 127 -2.51 -14.68 7.94
C ARG A 127 -2.45 -13.19 7.62
N CYS A 128 -3.63 -12.61 7.49
CA CYS A 128 -3.89 -11.28 6.96
C CYS A 128 -4.20 -10.40 8.17
N ARG A 129 -3.32 -9.47 8.53
CA ARG A 129 -3.59 -8.52 9.62
C ARG A 129 -4.24 -7.28 9.01
N SER A 130 -5.50 -7.06 9.34
CA SER A 130 -6.27 -5.89 8.96
C SER A 130 -5.94 -4.75 9.93
N VAL A 131 -5.51 -3.60 9.40
CA VAL A 131 -5.37 -2.38 10.20
C VAL A 131 -6.49 -1.42 9.81
N ARG A 132 -7.20 -0.89 10.81
CA ARG A 132 -8.24 0.10 10.61
C ARG A 132 -7.56 1.34 10.06
N ALA A 133 -7.84 1.72 8.82
CA ALA A 133 -7.51 3.05 8.35
C ALA A 133 -8.44 4.00 9.12
N ILE A 134 -7.89 4.70 10.09
CA ILE A 134 -8.66 5.63 10.90
C ILE A 134 -9.15 6.72 9.96
N GLY A 135 -10.48 6.81 9.83
CA GLY A 135 -11.14 8.01 9.35
C GLY A 135 -11.56 8.77 10.60
N GLY A 136 -10.80 9.80 10.95
CA GLY A 136 -11.25 10.81 11.89
C GLY A 136 -12.10 11.84 11.13
N CYS A 137 -13.31 12.07 11.63
CA CYS A 137 -13.67 13.44 11.98
C CYS A 137 -13.06 13.72 13.35
#